data_AF-A0A381IC08-F1
#
_entry.id   AF-A0A381IC08-F1
#
_cell.length_a   1.000
_cell.length_b   1.000
_cell.length_c   1.000
_cell.angle_alpha   90.00
_cell.angle_beta   90.00
_cell.angle_gamma   90.00
#
_symmetry.space_group_name_H-M   'P 1'
#
loop_
_entity.id
_entity.type
_entity.pdbx_description
1 polymer ?
#
loop_
_entity_poly.entity_id
_entity_poly.type
_entity_poly.pdbx_seq_one_letter_code
_entity_poly.pdbx_strand_id
1 'polypeptide(L)' 'MKISKLPEAELKVMRYIWESEKVLISREITKSMEQKYEWKDTTIFTVLKRLLKKRVF' A
#
# COMPACT_ATOMS: atom_id res chain seq x y z
N MET A 1 -12.55 17.90 10.32
CA MET A 1 -11.69 16.70 10.28
C MET A 1 -10.71 16.85 9.12
N LYS A 2 -9.43 17.11 9.38
CA LYS A 2 -8.42 17.28 8.33
C LYS A 2 -8.13 15.89 7.74
N ILE A 3 -8.67 15.62 6.56
CA ILE A 3 -8.20 14.54 5.69
C ILE A 3 -6.82 15.01 5.20
N SER A 4 -5.82 14.94 6.08
CA SER A 4 -4.42 15.17 5.72
C SER A 4 -4.08 14.09 4.71
N LYS A 5 -4.04 14.49 3.43
CA LYS A 5 -3.73 13.70 2.24
C LYS A 5 -3.04 12.39 2.63
N LEU A 6 -3.71 11.25 2.42
CA LEU A 6 -2.96 9.99 2.36
C LEU A 6 -1.85 10.24 1.31
N PRO A 7 -0.57 10.01 1.65
CA PRO A 7 0.49 9.97 0.68
C PRO A 7 0.02 9.11 -0.49
N GLU A 8 0.24 9.58 -1.72
CA GLU A 8 -0.22 8.88 -2.93
C GLU A 8 0.21 7.41 -2.93
N ALA A 9 1.30 7.08 -2.25
CA ALA A 9 1.77 5.72 -2.06
C ALA A 9 0.83 4.84 -1.21
N GLU A 10 0.33 5.34 -0.07
CA GLU A 10 -0.64 4.64 0.77
C GLU A 10 -1.95 4.42 0.00
N LEU A 11 -2.37 5.42 -0.77
CA LEU A 11 -3.62 5.36 -1.53
C LEU A 11 -3.51 4.39 -2.72
N LYS A 12 -2.38 4.36 -3.43
CA LYS A 12 -2.09 3.38 -4.48
C LYS A 12 -2.11 1.94 -3.96
N VAL A 13 -1.48 1.69 -2.82
CA VAL A 13 -1.47 0.36 -2.19
C VAL A 13 -2.87 -0.03 -1.73
N MET A 14 -3.57 0.86 -1.03
CA MET A 14 -4.92 0.59 -0.55
C MET A 14 -5.88 0.33 -1.70
N ARG A 15 -5.81 1.13 -2.78
CA ARG A 15 -6.66 0.95 -3.96
C ARG A 15 -6.33 -0.33 -4.73
N TYR A 16 -5.06 -0.71 -4.80
CA TYR A 16 -4.65 -2.00 -5.37
C TYR A 16 -5.18 -3.20 -4.55
N ILE A 17 -5.14 -3.10 -3.22
CA ILE A 17 -5.72 -4.10 -2.32
C ILE A 17 -7.25 -4.10 -2.44
N TRP A 18 -7.88 -2.94 -2.57
CA TRP A 18 -9.34 -2.84 -2.67
C TRP A 18 -9.89 -3.34 -4.02
N GLU A 19 -9.15 -3.12 -5.12
CA GLU A 19 -9.49 -3.70 -6.44
C GLU A 19 -9.20 -5.20 -6.50
N SER A 20 -8.28 -5.70 -5.68
CA SER A 20 -8.08 -7.13 -5.52
C SER A 20 -9.03 -7.67 -4.46
N GLU A 21 -10.15 -8.28 -4.86
CA GLU A 21 -11.03 -9.10 -3.99
C GLU A 21 -10.34 -10.33 -3.35
N LYS A 22 -9.00 -10.41 -3.42
CA LYS A 22 -8.18 -11.47 -2.86
C LYS A 22 -7.32 -10.92 -1.74
N VAL A 23 -7.08 -11.76 -0.73
CA VAL A 23 -6.09 -11.50 0.32
C VAL A 23 -4.71 -11.46 -0.33
N LEU A 24 -4.25 -10.26 -0.69
CA LEU A 24 -2.93 -10.05 -1.21
C LEU A 24 -1.91 -10.20 -0.09
N ILE A 25 -0.98 -11.13 -0.28
CA ILE A 25 0.15 -11.35 0.62
C ILE A 25 1.15 -10.21 0.41
N SER A 26 1.87 -9.82 1.45
CA SER A 26 2.91 -8.78 1.39
C SER A 26 3.84 -8.92 0.18
N ARG A 27 4.23 -10.15 -0.18
CA ARG A 27 5.04 -10.43 -1.38
C ARG A 27 4.39 -10.04 -2.71
N GLU A 28 3.08 -10.27 -2.86
CA GLU A 28 2.34 -9.93 -4.08
C GLU A 28 2.19 -8.43 -4.23
N ILE A 29 1.92 -7.73 -3.12
CA ILE A 29 1.88 -6.26 -3.07
C ILE A 29 3.27 -5.71 -3.43
N THR A 30 4.33 -6.28 -2.86
CA THR A 30 5.69 -5.85 -3.13
C THR A 30 6.07 -6.02 -4.59
N LYS A 31 5.84 -7.20 -5.17
CA LYS A 31 6.08 -7.45 -6.60
C LYS A 31 5.28 -6.50 -7.49
N SER A 32 4.00 -6.32 -7.18
CA SER A 32 3.11 -5.48 -8.00
C SER A 32 3.51 -4.00 -7.94
N MET A 33 3.95 -3.53 -6.77
CA MET A 33 4.43 -2.15 -6.59
C MET A 33 5.82 -1.93 -7.17
N GLU A 34 6.70 -2.93 -7.10
CA GLU A 34 8.00 -2.91 -7.76
C GLU A 34 7.84 -2.90 -9.29
N GLN A 35 7.00 -3.76 -9.87
CA GLN A 35 6.80 -3.79 -11.32
C GLN A 35 6.07 -2.57 -11.87
N LYS A 36 5.11 -2.01 -11.12
CA LYS A 36 4.25 -0.91 -11.60
C LYS A 36 4.82 0.47 -11.29
N TYR A 37 5.65 0.59 -10.24
CA TYR A 37 6.17 1.87 -9.76
C TYR A 37 7.67 1.87 -9.42
N GLU A 38 8.40 0.77 -9.66
CA GLU A 38 9.83 0.60 -9.33
C GLU A 38 10.17 0.96 -7.88
N TRP A 39 9.23 0.72 -6.96
CA TRP A 39 9.47 0.97 -5.55
C TRP A 39 10.32 -0.11 -4.92
N LYS A 40 11.33 0.33 -4.17
CA LYS A 40 12.11 -0.55 -3.28
C LYS A 40 11.23 -1.17 -2.21
N ASP A 41 11.54 -2.41 -1.79
CA ASP A 41 10.85 -3.13 -0.70
C ASP A 41 10.66 -2.27 0.54
N THR A 42 11.68 -1.50 0.92
CA THR A 42 11.66 -0.65 2.12
C THR A 42 10.58 0.43 2.06
N THR A 43 10.31 0.97 0.87
CA THR A 43 9.22 1.94 0.65
C THR A 43 7.86 1.25 0.81
N ILE A 44 7.70 0.07 0.22
CA ILE A 44 6.44 -0.70 0.26
C ILE A 44 6.13 -1.15 1.69
N PHE A 45 7.12 -1.68 2.41
CA PHE A 45 7.00 -2.05 3.83
C PHE A 45 6.69 -0.83 4.70
N THR A 46 7.31 0.32 4.45
CA THR A 46 7.02 1.56 5.20
C THR A 46 5.57 2.00 4.99
N VAL A 47 5.08 1.93 3.74
CA VAL A 47 3.71 2.27 3.37
C VAL A 47 2.70 1.29 4.00
N LEU A 48 2.94 -0.02 3.89
CA LEU A 48 2.14 -1.07 4.54
C LEU A 48 2.09 -0.89 6.06
N LYS A 49 3.24 -0.63 6.69
CA LYS A 49 3.33 -0.42 8.14
C LYS A 49 2.59 0.84 8.59
N ARG A 50 2.59 1.91 7.77
CA ARG A 50 1.81 3.12 8.03
C ARG A 50 0.31 2.89 7.87
N LEU A 51 -0.11 2.15 6.84
CA LEU A 51 -1.50 1.75 6.61
C LEU A 51 -2.05 0.90 7.77
N LEU A 52 -1.31 -0.11 8.19
CA LEU A 52 -1.64 -0.94 9.36
C LEU A 52 -1.72 -0.10 10.64
N LYS A 53 -0.76 0.81 10.85
CA LYS A 53 -0.74 1.70 12.02
C LYS A 53 -1.95 2.66 12.05
N LYS A 54 -2.48 3.04 10.89
CA LYS A 54 -3.68 3.88 10.78
C LYS A 54 -4.99 3.11 11.00
N ARG A 55 -4.96 1.79 11.24
CA ARG A 55 -6.14 0.91 11.34
C ARG A 55 -7.15 1.13 10.20
N VAL A 56 -6.66 1.28 8.97
CA VAL A 56 -7.54 1.35 7.79
C VAL A 56 -7.78 -0.07 7.22
N PHE A 57 -7.76 -1.06 8.11
CA PHE A 57 -7.89 -2.49 7.81
C PHE A 57 -8.83 -3.10 8.85
#